data_AF-A0A3B4ZFT9-F1
#
_entry.id   AF-A0A3B4ZFT9-F1
#
_cell.length_a   1.000
_cell.length_b   1.000
_cell.length_c   1.000
_cell.angle_alpha   90.00
_cell.angle_beta   90.00
_cell.angle_gamma   90.00
#
_symmetry.space_group_name_H-M   'P 1'
#
loop_
_entity.id
_entity.type
_entity.pdbx_description
1 polymer ?
#
loop_
_entity_poly.entity_id
_entity_poly.type
_entity_poly.pdbx_seq_one_letter_code
_entity_poly.pdbx_strand_id
1 'polypeptide(L)'
;CFIQVKALLSKKKKNIFKLQLLYKASIHGFTGAAFHQRCDTRSPTVSVGYNASGYVFGGYTKQPFSQSGQYVHDDQAFLFTLSGKKLLRYPVTGPANAVTMISNNGPHFGEALILVNQSKPVVHSNPGNYYNFTAAEMHGNDLNLTECEVYQVEGKPWRTITWELLKELMEGIKTFKPTVGSVSQARVLLVGPVGAGKSSFFNSINSVFRGHVTSQAMSGCSSTSLTTQFRTYSVKAGREGKPLPIILCDTMGLEDSKGAGLDIDDISSILKGHLPDCYQVQQFNALSRILNV
;
A
#
# COMPACT_ATOMS: atom_id res chain seq x y z
N CYS A 1 -7.17 6.80 1.15
CA CYS A 1 -6.34 7.47 0.12
C CYS A 1 -4.85 7.08 0.13
N PHE A 2 -4.09 7.29 1.21
CA PHE A 2 -2.67 6.86 1.33
C PHE A 2 -2.45 5.35 1.03
N ILE A 3 -3.39 4.52 1.48
CA ILE A 3 -3.41 3.07 1.19
C ILE A 3 -3.62 2.78 -0.29
N GLN A 4 -4.31 3.65 -1.03
CA GLN A 4 -4.69 3.43 -2.43
C GLN A 4 -3.51 3.67 -3.37
N VAL A 5 -2.72 4.73 -3.14
CA VAL A 5 -1.48 5.00 -3.89
C VAL A 5 -0.41 3.95 -3.56
N LYS A 6 -0.19 3.64 -2.27
CA LYS A 6 0.71 2.55 -1.85
C LYS A 6 0.29 1.21 -2.45
N ALA A 7 -1.01 0.88 -2.43
CA ALA A 7 -1.52 -0.36 -3.00
C ALA A 7 -1.40 -0.39 -4.53
N LEU A 8 -1.54 0.73 -5.25
CA LEU A 8 -1.50 0.74 -6.72
C LEU A 8 -0.07 0.73 -7.28
N LEU A 9 0.89 1.35 -6.57
CA LEU A 9 2.32 1.21 -6.87
C LEU A 9 2.81 -0.21 -6.55
N SER A 10 2.34 -0.82 -5.45
CA SER A 10 2.63 -2.20 -5.07
C SER A 10 1.95 -3.26 -5.97
N LYS A 11 0.75 -2.97 -6.48
CA LYS A 11 -0.04 -3.89 -7.33
C LYS A 11 0.48 -4.07 -8.75
N LYS A 12 1.41 -3.24 -9.26
CA LYS A 12 1.92 -3.36 -10.63
C LYS A 12 3.36 -3.88 -10.73
N LYS A 13 4.14 -3.85 -9.65
CA LYS A 13 5.43 -4.56 -9.53
C LYS A 13 5.60 -4.99 -8.08
N LYS A 14 5.58 -6.30 -7.82
CA LYS A 14 5.71 -6.88 -6.48
C LYS A 14 7.18 -6.89 -5.99
N ASN A 15 7.87 -5.78 -6.23
CA ASN A 15 9.09 -5.44 -5.52
C ASN A 15 8.63 -4.73 -4.24
N ILE A 16 9.25 -4.99 -3.10
CA ILE A 16 9.01 -4.19 -1.90
C ILE A 16 9.68 -2.84 -2.16
N PHE A 17 9.02 -1.99 -2.92
CA PHE A 17 9.36 -0.60 -3.04
C PHE A 17 8.87 0.08 -1.77
N LYS A 18 9.82 0.50 -0.94
CA LYS A 18 9.53 1.32 0.23
C LYS A 18 9.32 2.74 -0.28
N LEU A 19 8.13 3.27 -0.01
CA LEU A 19 7.79 4.65 -0.31
C LEU A 19 8.08 5.48 0.93
N GLN A 20 9.12 6.31 0.86
CA GLN A 20 9.45 7.28 1.90
C GLN A 20 8.82 8.61 1.55
N LEU A 21 7.98 9.14 2.45
CA LEU A 21 7.41 10.48 2.28
C LEU A 21 8.53 11.53 2.44
N LEU A 22 8.70 12.38 1.43
CA LEU A 22 9.64 13.50 1.44
C LEU A 22 8.93 14.81 1.75
N TYR A 23 7.81 15.04 1.06
CA TYR A 23 7.06 16.29 1.10
C TYR A 23 5.56 16.02 1.18
N LYS A 24 4.88 16.78 2.04
CA LYS A 24 3.43 16.84 2.19
C LYS A 24 3.05 18.30 2.36
N ALA A 25 2.32 18.87 1.40
CA ALA A 25 2.09 20.30 1.31
C ALA A 25 1.27 20.84 2.50
N SER A 26 0.32 20.07 3.03
CA SER A 26 -0.44 20.47 4.24
C SER A 26 0.43 20.60 5.50
N ILE A 27 1.59 19.93 5.56
CA ILE A 27 2.52 20.00 6.70
C ILE A 27 3.64 21.01 6.42
N HIS A 28 4.19 21.01 5.21
CA HIS A 28 5.38 21.78 4.87
C HIS A 28 5.07 23.12 4.17
N GLY A 29 3.82 23.36 3.81
CA GLY A 29 3.37 24.53 3.06
C GLY A 29 3.38 24.31 1.55
N PHE A 30 2.38 24.86 0.85
CA PHE A 30 2.23 24.79 -0.61
C PHE A 30 3.18 25.76 -1.33
N THR A 31 4.49 25.59 -1.14
CA THR A 31 5.51 26.46 -1.76
C THR A 31 6.56 25.64 -2.50
N GLY A 32 7.07 26.19 -3.61
CA GLY A 32 8.19 25.58 -4.34
C GLY A 32 9.43 25.47 -3.45
N ALA A 33 9.70 26.48 -2.64
CA ALA A 33 10.82 26.47 -1.67
C ALA A 33 10.74 25.27 -0.70
N ALA A 34 9.57 24.99 -0.12
CA ALA A 34 9.39 23.85 0.79
C ALA A 34 9.51 22.50 0.08
N PHE A 35 9.07 22.40 -1.17
CA PHE A 35 9.27 21.22 -2.01
C PHE A 35 10.76 21.00 -2.29
N HIS A 36 11.45 21.99 -2.85
CA HIS A 36 12.85 21.89 -3.25
C HIS A 36 13.78 21.61 -2.07
N GLN A 37 13.54 22.22 -0.90
CA GLN A 37 14.30 21.94 0.32
C GLN A 37 14.31 20.44 0.69
N ARG A 38 13.26 19.70 0.34
CA ARG A 38 13.05 18.30 0.77
C ARG A 38 13.25 17.28 -0.33
N CYS A 39 12.93 17.65 -1.56
CA CYS A 39 12.85 16.74 -2.70
C CYS A 39 14.01 16.87 -3.69
N ASP A 40 14.75 17.97 -3.69
CA ASP A 40 15.90 18.12 -4.58
C ASP A 40 16.92 17.00 -4.32
N THR A 41 17.57 16.54 -5.39
CA THR A 41 18.53 15.42 -5.41
C THR A 41 17.95 14.05 -5.05
N ARG A 42 16.65 13.96 -4.69
CA ARG A 42 15.99 12.69 -4.39
C ARG A 42 15.42 12.08 -5.66
N SER A 43 15.69 10.80 -5.87
CA SER A 43 15.16 10.02 -6.98
C SER A 43 15.17 8.51 -6.68
N PRO A 44 14.44 7.69 -7.46
CA PRO A 44 13.28 8.10 -8.26
C PRO A 44 12.10 8.52 -7.36
N THR A 45 11.21 9.38 -7.86
CA THR A 45 10.10 9.93 -7.06
C THR A 45 8.74 9.72 -7.71
N VAL A 46 7.72 9.55 -6.85
CA VAL A 46 6.31 9.63 -7.22
C VAL A 46 5.69 10.84 -6.54
N SER A 47 5.10 11.72 -7.33
CA SER A 47 4.38 12.90 -6.87
C SER A 47 2.88 12.69 -7.05
N VAL A 48 2.09 13.04 -6.05
CA VAL A 48 0.64 12.81 -5.98
C VAL A 48 -0.06 14.10 -5.58
N GLY A 49 -1.00 14.54 -6.41
CA GLY A 49 -1.95 15.61 -6.14
C GLY A 49 -3.34 15.07 -5.81
N TYR A 50 -4.04 15.81 -4.95
CA TYR A 50 -5.43 15.58 -4.56
C TYR A 50 -6.22 16.87 -4.77
N ASN A 51 -7.48 16.76 -5.19
CA ASN A 51 -8.40 17.90 -5.26
C ASN A 51 -9.70 17.63 -4.50
N ALA A 52 -10.51 18.68 -4.31
CA ALA A 52 -11.78 18.60 -3.57
C ALA A 52 -12.83 17.76 -4.32
N SER A 53 -12.70 17.67 -5.64
CA SER A 53 -13.53 16.82 -6.50
C SER A 53 -13.24 15.31 -6.37
N GLY A 54 -12.28 14.91 -5.52
CA GLY A 54 -11.99 13.51 -5.21
C GLY A 54 -11.03 12.82 -6.18
N TYR A 55 -10.41 13.56 -7.11
CA TYR A 55 -9.42 13.02 -8.03
C TYR A 55 -8.07 12.86 -7.33
N VAL A 56 -7.35 11.80 -7.72
CA VAL A 56 -5.98 11.53 -7.27
C VAL A 56 -5.13 11.29 -8.51
N PHE A 57 -4.14 12.15 -8.72
CA PHE A 57 -3.35 12.18 -9.94
C PHE A 57 -1.91 12.60 -9.66
N GLY A 58 -1.04 12.55 -10.65
CA GLY A 58 0.33 13.02 -10.50
C GLY A 58 1.27 12.37 -11.48
N GLY A 59 2.53 12.23 -11.10
CA GLY A 59 3.57 11.75 -12.01
C GLY A 59 4.69 11.02 -11.31
N TYR A 60 5.43 10.25 -12.12
CA TYR A 60 6.66 9.57 -11.75
C TYR A 60 7.80 10.08 -12.62
N THR A 61 8.97 10.25 -12.01
CA THR A 61 10.22 10.48 -12.73
C THR A 61 11.36 9.71 -12.06
N LYS A 62 12.30 9.23 -12.87
CA LYS A 62 13.58 8.67 -12.38
C LYS A 62 14.63 9.75 -12.10
N GLN A 63 14.39 10.97 -12.56
CA GLN A 63 15.34 12.06 -12.44
C GLN A 63 15.20 12.76 -11.09
N PRO A 64 16.31 13.21 -10.50
CA PRO A 64 16.25 14.07 -9.33
C PRO A 64 15.72 15.45 -9.71
N PHE A 65 14.86 16.01 -8.87
CA PHE A 65 14.52 17.43 -8.98
C PHE A 65 15.71 18.33 -8.62
N SER A 66 15.72 19.52 -9.20
CA SER A 66 16.69 20.59 -8.97
C SER A 66 16.06 21.93 -9.32
N GLN A 67 16.86 23.00 -9.26
CA GLN A 67 16.42 24.38 -9.53
C GLN A 67 17.22 25.01 -10.69
N SER A 68 17.67 24.20 -11.66
CA SER A 68 18.54 24.65 -12.76
C SER A 68 17.84 25.49 -13.83
N GLY A 69 16.50 25.54 -13.82
CA GLY A 69 15.69 26.17 -14.86
C GLY A 69 15.64 25.39 -16.19
N GLN A 70 16.25 24.20 -16.24
CA GLN A 70 16.37 23.43 -17.48
C GLN A 70 15.33 22.29 -17.57
N TYR A 71 15.09 21.86 -18.81
CA TYR A 71 14.45 20.58 -19.08
C TYR A 71 15.40 19.43 -18.81
N VAL A 72 14.84 18.31 -18.36
CA VAL A 72 15.61 17.09 -18.08
C VAL A 72 15.01 15.91 -18.82
N HIS A 73 15.90 15.13 -19.44
CA HIS A 73 15.53 13.94 -20.18
C HIS A 73 15.11 12.79 -19.27
N ASP A 74 13.90 12.26 -19.44
CA ASP A 74 13.46 11.03 -18.78
C ASP A 74 12.50 10.23 -19.67
N ASP A 75 12.97 9.12 -20.22
CA ASP A 75 12.23 8.18 -21.06
C ASP A 75 11.33 7.22 -20.26
N GLN A 76 11.41 7.22 -18.93
CA GLN A 76 10.58 6.41 -18.04
C GLN A 76 9.57 7.25 -17.26
N ALA A 77 9.53 8.56 -17.49
CA ALA A 77 8.54 9.42 -16.87
C ALA A 77 7.12 9.10 -17.39
N PHE A 78 6.15 9.21 -16.49
CA PHE A 78 4.75 9.07 -16.84
C PHE A 78 3.87 9.84 -15.86
N LEU A 79 2.73 10.32 -16.35
CA LEU A 79 1.64 10.84 -15.53
C LEU A 79 0.63 9.73 -15.24
N PHE A 80 -0.18 9.91 -14.20
CA PHE A 80 -1.22 8.96 -13.84
C PHE A 80 -2.42 9.61 -13.15
N THR A 81 -3.60 8.98 -13.28
CA THR A 81 -4.80 9.27 -12.47
C THR A 81 -5.36 7.96 -11.91
N LEU A 82 -6.02 8.07 -10.76
CA LEU A 82 -6.84 7.02 -10.18
C LEU A 82 -8.31 7.28 -10.50
N SER A 83 -8.83 6.55 -11.49
CA SER A 83 -10.26 6.52 -11.79
C SER A 83 -10.87 5.27 -11.14
N GLY A 84 -11.49 5.47 -9.98
CA GLY A 84 -12.05 4.38 -9.15
C GLY A 84 -10.99 3.39 -8.67
N LYS A 85 -10.98 2.17 -9.25
CA LYS A 85 -9.99 1.11 -8.95
C LYS A 85 -8.88 1.00 -10.01
N LYS A 86 -8.92 1.79 -11.08
CA LYS A 86 -7.98 1.72 -12.19
C LYS A 86 -6.93 2.84 -12.09
N LEU A 87 -5.65 2.46 -12.22
CA LEU A 87 -4.54 3.39 -12.44
C LEU A 87 -4.34 3.53 -13.95
N LEU A 88 -4.76 4.66 -14.49
CA LEU A 88 -4.46 5.07 -15.86
C LEU A 88 -3.07 5.70 -15.88
N ARG A 89 -2.28 5.38 -16.91
CA ARG A 89 -0.90 5.87 -17.07
C ARG A 89 -0.77 6.53 -18.43
N TYR A 90 -0.10 7.67 -18.46
CA TYR A 90 0.16 8.46 -19.64
C TYR A 90 1.69 8.59 -19.76
N PRO A 91 2.34 7.76 -20.58
CA PRO A 91 3.80 7.82 -20.76
C PRO A 91 4.19 9.15 -21.40
N VAL A 92 5.41 9.58 -21.11
CA VAL A 92 6.02 10.72 -21.79
C VAL A 92 6.10 10.50 -23.30
N THR A 93 5.76 11.51 -24.09
CA THR A 93 5.88 11.53 -25.55
C THR A 93 7.10 12.31 -26.02
N GLY A 94 7.55 13.32 -25.24
CA GLY A 94 8.75 14.11 -25.49
C GLY A 94 9.78 13.93 -24.38
N PRO A 95 10.58 12.85 -24.39
CA PRO A 95 11.42 12.48 -23.25
C PRO A 95 12.49 13.53 -22.91
N ALA A 96 12.97 14.30 -23.89
CA ALA A 96 13.92 15.40 -23.67
C ALA A 96 13.40 16.53 -22.77
N ASN A 97 12.08 16.67 -22.67
CA ASN A 97 11.39 17.70 -21.88
C ASN A 97 10.49 17.08 -20.80
N ALA A 98 10.83 15.89 -20.32
CA ALA A 98 9.97 15.11 -19.43
C ALA A 98 9.71 15.80 -18.08
N VAL A 99 10.70 16.55 -17.57
CA VAL A 99 10.67 17.26 -16.27
C VAL A 99 11.32 18.63 -16.44
N THR A 100 10.78 19.66 -15.80
CA THR A 100 11.35 21.03 -15.80
C THR A 100 11.79 21.43 -14.38
N MET A 101 12.94 22.08 -14.23
CA MET A 101 13.58 22.33 -12.92
C MET A 101 13.36 23.77 -12.42
N ILE A 102 12.13 24.12 -12.05
CA ILE A 102 11.73 25.50 -11.72
C ILE A 102 11.58 25.73 -10.21
N SER A 103 12.37 26.66 -9.66
CA SER A 103 12.49 26.91 -8.20
C SER A 103 11.22 27.36 -7.47
N ASN A 104 10.28 27.99 -8.15
CA ASN A 104 9.03 28.47 -7.53
C ASN A 104 7.86 27.47 -7.64
N ASN A 105 8.11 26.30 -8.24
CA ASN A 105 7.11 25.27 -8.49
C ASN A 105 7.40 24.02 -7.64
N GLY A 106 6.38 23.19 -7.45
CA GLY A 106 6.55 21.83 -6.96
C GLY A 106 6.95 20.86 -8.09
N PRO A 107 6.54 19.58 -8.01
CA PRO A 107 6.76 18.61 -9.08
C PRO A 107 6.25 19.10 -10.45
N HIS A 108 7.15 19.14 -11.43
CA HIS A 108 6.92 19.80 -12.73
C HIS A 108 7.25 18.85 -13.89
N PHE A 109 6.21 18.27 -14.50
CA PHE A 109 6.34 17.25 -15.54
C PHE A 109 6.22 17.87 -16.94
N GLY A 110 7.36 18.25 -17.50
CA GLY A 110 7.45 19.12 -18.67
C GLY A 110 6.59 20.36 -18.44
N GLU A 111 5.94 20.88 -19.48
CA GLU A 111 4.94 21.95 -19.34
C GLU A 111 3.51 21.42 -19.19
N ALA A 112 3.33 20.10 -19.01
CA ALA A 112 2.01 19.48 -19.10
C ALA A 112 1.27 19.42 -17.77
N LEU A 113 1.98 19.15 -16.67
CA LEU A 113 1.38 19.06 -15.33
C LEU A 113 2.34 19.57 -14.27
N ILE A 114 1.92 20.58 -13.51
CA ILE A 114 2.68 21.11 -12.37
C ILE A 114 1.82 20.96 -11.12
N LEU A 115 2.36 20.28 -10.11
CA LEU A 115 1.76 20.22 -8.77
C LEU A 115 2.38 21.33 -7.93
N VAL A 116 1.56 22.17 -7.30
CA VAL A 116 1.99 23.39 -6.58
C VAL A 116 2.64 24.39 -7.54
N ASN A 117 1.83 25.01 -8.39
CA ASN A 117 2.29 25.99 -9.36
C ASN A 117 2.46 27.38 -8.71
N GLN A 118 3.59 28.03 -8.96
CA GLN A 118 3.95 29.36 -8.46
C GLN A 118 3.77 29.52 -6.95
N SER A 119 4.15 28.50 -6.19
CA SER A 119 4.01 28.45 -4.73
C SER A 119 2.57 28.71 -4.24
N LYS A 120 1.61 28.15 -4.98
CA LYS A 120 0.18 28.17 -4.65
C LYS A 120 -0.38 26.75 -4.68
N PRO A 121 -1.47 26.46 -3.94
CA PRO A 121 -2.18 25.17 -3.96
C PRO A 121 -3.01 25.00 -5.24
N VAL A 122 -2.39 25.18 -6.41
CA VAL A 122 -3.04 25.07 -7.71
C VAL A 122 -2.21 24.20 -8.65
N VAL A 123 -2.90 23.51 -9.54
CA VAL A 123 -2.33 22.69 -10.60
C VAL A 123 -2.27 23.51 -11.88
N HIS A 124 -1.14 23.46 -12.57
CA HIS A 124 -1.09 23.83 -13.98
C HIS A 124 -1.31 22.58 -14.82
N SER A 125 -2.15 22.68 -15.86
CA SER A 125 -2.50 21.56 -16.73
C SER A 125 -2.56 22.04 -18.18
N ASN A 126 -1.70 21.47 -19.03
CA ASN A 126 -1.63 21.76 -20.47
C ASN A 126 -1.27 20.47 -21.25
N PRO A 127 -2.22 19.52 -21.37
CA PRO A 127 -1.97 18.27 -22.08
C PRO A 127 -1.72 18.48 -23.57
N GLY A 128 -0.94 17.59 -24.20
CA GLY A 128 -0.77 17.50 -25.65
C GLY A 128 0.68 17.55 -26.13
N ASN A 129 1.54 18.36 -25.49
CA ASN A 129 2.94 18.52 -25.91
C ASN A 129 3.81 17.30 -25.54
N TYR A 130 4.11 17.14 -24.26
CA TYR A 130 5.05 16.13 -23.75
C TYR A 130 4.36 14.94 -23.07
N TYR A 131 3.09 15.10 -22.75
CA TYR A 131 2.21 14.08 -22.18
C TYR A 131 0.82 14.29 -22.77
N ASN A 132 0.20 13.21 -23.22
CA ASN A 132 -1.14 13.25 -23.79
C ASN A 132 -2.15 12.64 -22.79
N PHE A 133 -3.04 13.46 -22.25
CA PHE A 133 -4.09 13.04 -21.31
C PHE A 133 -5.31 13.97 -21.43
N THR A 134 -6.48 13.50 -20.99
CA THR A 134 -7.69 14.34 -20.90
C THR A 134 -7.76 15.03 -19.55
N ALA A 135 -7.88 16.36 -19.49
CA ALA A 135 -7.96 17.13 -18.24
C ALA A 135 -9.11 16.66 -17.31
N ALA A 136 -10.28 16.37 -17.90
CA ALA A 136 -11.44 15.84 -17.17
C ALA A 136 -11.18 14.46 -16.55
N GLU A 137 -10.39 13.60 -17.20
CA GLU A 137 -10.04 12.28 -16.65
C GLU A 137 -8.92 12.40 -15.61
N MET A 138 -7.95 13.29 -15.84
CA MET A 138 -6.80 13.48 -14.97
C MET A 138 -7.20 14.06 -13.62
N HIS A 139 -7.93 15.18 -13.63
CA HIS A 139 -8.22 15.97 -12.43
C HIS A 139 -9.65 16.54 -12.41
N GLY A 140 -10.56 16.06 -13.26
CA GLY A 140 -11.96 16.49 -13.24
C GLY A 140 -12.18 17.95 -13.64
N ASN A 141 -11.22 18.55 -14.36
CA ASN A 141 -11.16 20.00 -14.60
C ASN A 141 -11.04 20.88 -13.32
N ASP A 142 -10.82 20.25 -12.16
CA ASP A 142 -10.60 20.95 -10.90
C ASP A 142 -9.09 21.05 -10.62
N LEU A 143 -8.58 22.26 -10.81
CA LEU A 143 -7.16 22.60 -10.66
C LEU A 143 -6.80 22.99 -9.22
N ASN A 144 -7.77 23.10 -8.30
CA ASN A 144 -7.49 23.44 -6.92
C ASN A 144 -6.94 22.22 -6.18
N LEU A 145 -5.74 22.37 -5.64
CA LEU A 145 -5.05 21.30 -4.95
C LEU A 145 -5.39 21.33 -3.46
N THR A 146 -5.94 20.25 -2.94
CA THR A 146 -6.17 20.09 -1.49
C THR A 146 -4.97 19.47 -0.79
N GLU A 147 -4.13 18.73 -1.53
CA GLU A 147 -2.91 18.14 -1.00
C GLU A 147 -1.91 17.82 -2.13
N CYS A 148 -0.61 17.93 -1.82
CA CYS A 148 0.47 17.40 -2.64
C CYS A 148 1.39 16.53 -1.77
N GLU A 149 1.63 15.30 -2.18
CA GLU A 149 2.58 14.40 -1.53
C GLU A 149 3.65 13.93 -2.51
N VAL A 150 4.91 13.89 -2.08
CA VAL A 150 6.03 13.38 -2.89
C VAL A 150 6.76 12.30 -2.11
N TYR A 151 6.95 11.17 -2.78
CA TYR A 151 7.54 9.97 -2.23
C TYR A 151 8.81 9.59 -2.97
N GLN A 152 9.88 9.30 -2.24
CA GLN A 152 11.02 8.58 -2.80
C GLN A 152 10.67 7.09 -2.88
N VAL A 153 11.02 6.47 -4.01
CA VAL A 153 10.85 5.04 -4.22
C VAL A 153 12.19 4.35 -3.92
N GLU A 154 12.30 3.75 -2.73
CA GLU A 154 13.48 2.98 -2.31
C GLU A 154 13.27 1.48 -2.59
N GLY A 155 14.29 0.79 -3.12
CA GLY A 155 14.37 -0.68 -3.13
C GLY A 155 14.68 -1.33 -4.47
N LYS A 156 15.38 -2.47 -4.42
CA LYS A 156 15.49 -3.45 -5.52
C LYS A 156 14.42 -4.54 -5.33
N PRO A 157 13.89 -5.16 -6.41
CA PRO A 157 13.10 -6.39 -6.30
C PRO A 157 13.79 -7.40 -5.39
N TRP A 158 13.16 -7.79 -4.27
CA TRP A 158 13.74 -8.85 -3.45
C TRP A 158 13.58 -10.24 -4.11
N ARG A 159 12.59 -10.39 -5.01
CA ARG A 159 12.44 -11.48 -6.01
C ARG A 159 11.61 -10.98 -7.21
N THR A 160 11.87 -11.53 -8.39
CA THR A 160 11.01 -11.35 -9.58
C THR A 160 9.74 -12.17 -9.41
N ILE A 161 8.59 -11.52 -9.31
CA ILE A 161 7.29 -12.20 -9.22
C ILE A 161 6.56 -12.01 -10.54
N THR A 162 6.36 -13.10 -11.26
CA THR A 162 5.59 -13.17 -12.50
C THR A 162 4.10 -13.12 -12.16
N TRP A 163 3.34 -12.23 -12.79
CA TRP A 163 1.91 -12.03 -12.48
C TRP A 163 1.05 -13.24 -12.90
N GLU A 164 1.54 -14.00 -13.86
CA GLU A 164 1.02 -15.26 -14.35
C GLU A 164 1.05 -16.30 -13.22
N LEU A 165 2.22 -16.50 -12.59
CA LEU A 165 2.38 -17.37 -11.42
C LEU A 165 1.48 -16.93 -10.25
N LEU A 166 1.30 -15.63 -10.04
CA LEU A 166 0.40 -15.14 -9.00
C LEU A 166 -1.06 -15.48 -9.28
N LYS A 167 -1.51 -15.34 -10.54
CA LYS A 167 -2.87 -15.77 -10.94
C LYS A 167 -3.04 -17.27 -10.77
N GLU A 168 -2.05 -18.07 -11.19
CA GLU A 168 -2.04 -19.52 -11.02
C GLU A 168 -2.10 -19.92 -9.55
N LEU A 169 -1.32 -19.28 -8.68
CA LEU A 169 -1.37 -19.52 -7.23
C LEU A 169 -2.72 -19.10 -6.63
N MET A 170 -3.29 -17.99 -7.07
CA MET A 170 -4.60 -17.54 -6.60
C MET A 170 -5.72 -18.50 -7.02
N GLU A 171 -5.69 -18.99 -8.25
CA GLU A 171 -6.62 -20.03 -8.72
C GLU A 171 -6.36 -21.38 -8.04
N GLY A 172 -5.10 -21.71 -7.76
CA GLY A 172 -4.72 -22.89 -6.99
C GLY A 172 -5.29 -22.85 -5.58
N ILE A 173 -5.23 -21.71 -4.88
CA ILE A 173 -5.84 -21.55 -3.55
C ILE A 173 -7.37 -21.62 -3.60
N LYS A 174 -8.00 -21.11 -4.67
CA LYS A 174 -9.46 -21.20 -4.85
C LYS A 174 -9.92 -22.64 -5.11
N THR A 175 -9.14 -23.40 -5.86
CA THR A 175 -9.46 -24.78 -6.25
C THR A 175 -8.89 -25.83 -5.29
N PHE A 176 -8.08 -25.41 -4.31
CA PHE A 176 -7.47 -26.28 -3.31
C PHE A 176 -8.53 -27.12 -2.59
N LYS A 177 -8.29 -28.43 -2.50
CA LYS A 177 -9.08 -29.34 -1.69
C LYS A 177 -8.14 -30.08 -0.74
N PRO A 178 -8.43 -30.12 0.56
CA PRO A 178 -7.68 -30.94 1.49
C PRO A 178 -7.64 -32.40 1.02
N THR A 179 -6.49 -33.06 1.21
CA THR A 179 -6.30 -34.47 0.84
C THR A 179 -7.26 -35.40 1.57
N VAL A 180 -7.72 -35.00 2.75
CA VAL A 180 -8.69 -35.74 3.56
C VAL A 180 -10.09 -35.18 3.29
N GLY A 181 -10.98 -35.98 2.71
CA GLY A 181 -12.32 -35.55 2.29
C GLY A 181 -13.26 -35.11 3.42
N SER A 182 -12.96 -35.45 4.68
CA SER A 182 -13.70 -34.96 5.85
C SER A 182 -13.29 -33.56 6.31
N VAL A 183 -12.18 -33.02 5.78
CA VAL A 183 -11.70 -31.67 6.10
C VAL A 183 -12.21 -30.69 5.04
N SER A 184 -13.09 -29.78 5.44
CA SER A 184 -13.66 -28.77 4.53
C SER A 184 -12.75 -27.56 4.32
N GLN A 185 -11.86 -27.26 5.26
CA GLN A 185 -10.98 -26.07 5.23
C GLN A 185 -9.63 -26.34 5.91
N ALA A 186 -8.55 -25.85 5.31
CA ALA A 186 -7.21 -25.87 5.92
C ALA A 186 -6.96 -24.60 6.76
N ARG A 187 -6.42 -24.76 7.97
CA ARG A 187 -6.05 -23.64 8.84
C ARG A 187 -4.59 -23.27 8.62
N VAL A 188 -4.32 -22.00 8.36
CA VAL A 188 -2.97 -21.43 8.21
C VAL A 188 -2.72 -20.50 9.38
N LEU A 189 -1.79 -20.89 10.26
CA LEU A 189 -1.42 -20.12 11.44
C LEU A 189 -0.28 -19.15 11.12
N LEU A 190 -0.48 -17.86 11.39
CA LEU A 190 0.55 -16.84 11.26
C LEU A 190 1.26 -16.65 12.62
N VAL A 191 2.57 -16.89 12.67
CA VAL A 191 3.40 -16.78 13.89
C VAL A 191 4.59 -15.87 13.62
N GLY A 192 4.96 -15.04 14.60
CA GLY A 192 6.06 -14.09 14.49
C GLY A 192 6.04 -13.02 15.60
N PRO A 193 7.10 -12.22 15.75
CA PRO A 193 7.22 -11.24 16.83
C PRO A 193 6.17 -10.12 16.75
N VAL A 194 6.03 -9.35 17.83
CA VAL A 194 5.23 -8.13 17.84
C VAL A 194 5.75 -7.15 16.78
N GLY A 195 4.84 -6.47 16.09
CA GLY A 195 5.21 -5.54 15.02
C GLY A 195 5.59 -6.18 13.68
N ALA A 196 5.71 -7.52 13.59
CA ALA A 196 6.04 -8.21 12.33
C ALA A 196 5.00 -8.06 11.22
N GLY A 197 3.81 -7.53 11.54
CA GLY A 197 2.77 -7.23 10.55
C GLY A 197 1.87 -8.42 10.18
N LYS A 198 1.72 -9.43 11.04
CA LYS A 198 0.83 -10.60 10.85
C LYS A 198 -0.62 -10.19 10.51
N SER A 199 -1.20 -9.31 11.32
CA SER A 199 -2.54 -8.76 11.11
C SER A 199 -2.64 -7.92 9.83
N SER A 200 -1.58 -7.18 9.48
CA SER A 200 -1.50 -6.42 8.23
C SER A 200 -1.42 -7.33 7.00
N PHE A 201 -0.72 -8.46 7.12
CA PHE A 201 -0.61 -9.49 6.10
C PHE A 201 -1.98 -10.16 5.87
N PHE A 202 -2.70 -10.48 6.95
CA PHE A 202 -4.08 -10.95 6.84
C PHE A 202 -4.99 -9.94 6.11
N ASN A 203 -5.00 -8.67 6.53
CA ASN A 203 -5.80 -7.62 5.88
C ASN A 203 -5.45 -7.51 4.39
N SER A 204 -4.17 -7.71 4.04
CA SER A 204 -3.71 -7.72 2.64
C SER A 204 -4.27 -8.92 1.87
N ILE A 205 -4.16 -10.14 2.41
CA ILE A 205 -4.71 -11.35 1.76
C ILE A 205 -6.22 -11.21 1.57
N ASN A 206 -6.93 -10.85 2.63
CA ASN A 206 -8.38 -10.72 2.61
C ASN A 206 -8.83 -9.66 1.61
N SER A 207 -8.09 -8.54 1.51
CA SER A 207 -8.36 -7.49 0.52
C SER A 207 -8.14 -7.96 -0.92
N VAL A 208 -7.13 -8.82 -1.15
CA VAL A 208 -6.82 -9.38 -2.47
C VAL A 208 -7.94 -10.33 -2.92
N PHE A 209 -8.37 -11.25 -2.06
CA PHE A 209 -9.41 -12.21 -2.43
C PHE A 209 -10.82 -11.60 -2.47
N ARG A 210 -11.10 -10.55 -1.68
CA ARG A 210 -12.39 -9.81 -1.75
C ARG A 210 -12.45 -8.77 -2.86
N GLY A 211 -11.32 -8.33 -3.41
CA GLY A 211 -11.25 -7.31 -4.46
C GLY A 211 -11.53 -5.87 -3.99
N HIS A 212 -11.54 -5.62 -2.67
CA HIS A 212 -11.63 -4.29 -2.05
C HIS A 212 -10.86 -4.30 -0.73
N VAL A 213 -10.45 -3.12 -0.24
CA VAL A 213 -9.73 -3.01 1.04
C VAL A 213 -10.64 -3.50 2.18
N THR A 214 -10.09 -4.33 3.07
CA THR A 214 -10.70 -4.75 4.32
C THR A 214 -9.74 -4.55 5.49
N SER A 215 -10.27 -4.10 6.62
CA SER A 215 -9.53 -3.92 7.88
C SER A 215 -10.23 -4.71 8.97
N GLN A 216 -10.17 -6.04 8.86
CA GLN A 216 -10.84 -6.96 9.80
C GLN A 216 -9.92 -7.37 10.98
N ALA A 217 -8.60 -7.26 10.82
CA ALA A 217 -7.66 -7.35 11.94
C ALA A 217 -7.17 -5.95 12.33
N MET A 218 -6.94 -5.73 13.62
CA MET A 218 -6.34 -4.50 14.12
C MET A 218 -4.87 -4.46 13.70
N SER A 219 -4.50 -3.44 12.93
CA SER A 219 -3.14 -3.24 12.42
C SER A 219 -2.65 -1.85 12.83
N GLY A 220 -1.56 -1.78 13.59
CA GLY A 220 -0.94 -0.52 14.03
C GLY A 220 0.50 -0.75 14.52
N CYS A 221 1.20 0.34 14.85
CA CYS A 221 2.53 0.30 15.45
C CYS A 221 2.38 0.69 16.93
N SER A 222 2.66 -0.25 17.84
CA SER A 222 2.66 -0.04 19.29
C SER A 222 3.86 -0.79 19.87
N SER A 223 4.34 -0.37 21.04
CA SER A 223 5.39 -1.06 21.80
C SER A 223 4.93 -2.43 22.35
N THR A 224 3.62 -2.68 22.38
CA THR A 224 2.98 -3.92 22.84
C THR A 224 2.11 -4.53 21.73
N SER A 225 1.83 -5.85 21.80
CA SER A 225 0.96 -6.50 20.82
C SER A 225 -0.45 -5.89 20.80
N LEU A 226 -0.85 -5.36 19.64
CA LEU A 226 -2.20 -4.82 19.42
C LEU A 226 -3.26 -5.90 19.25
N THR A 227 -2.84 -7.10 18.85
CA THR A 227 -3.70 -8.28 18.78
C THR A 227 -3.54 -9.04 20.09
N THR A 228 -4.50 -8.85 21.00
CA THR A 228 -4.56 -9.49 22.33
C THR A 228 -5.38 -10.79 22.34
N GLN A 229 -5.91 -11.20 21.19
CA GLN A 229 -6.81 -12.34 21.05
C GLN A 229 -6.46 -13.18 19.83
N PHE A 230 -6.59 -14.50 19.95
CA PHE A 230 -6.58 -15.40 18.81
C PHE A 230 -7.81 -15.13 17.94
N ARG A 231 -7.61 -14.91 16.64
CA ARG A 231 -8.71 -14.66 15.71
C ARG A 231 -8.60 -15.55 14.48
N THR A 232 -9.71 -16.15 14.12
CA THR A 232 -9.85 -16.97 12.91
C THR A 232 -10.64 -16.20 11.87
N TYR A 233 -10.08 -16.12 10.67
CA TYR A 233 -10.67 -15.36 9.58
C TYR A 233 -10.90 -16.25 8.37
N SER A 234 -12.18 -16.47 8.06
CA SER A 234 -12.57 -17.09 6.81
C SER A 234 -12.45 -16.10 5.65
N VAL A 235 -11.66 -16.46 4.64
CA VAL A 235 -11.47 -15.65 3.44
C VAL A 235 -12.58 -15.97 2.44
N LYS A 236 -13.20 -14.95 1.84
CA LYS A 236 -14.25 -15.12 0.83
C LYS A 236 -13.76 -14.68 -0.56
N ALA A 237 -14.19 -15.39 -1.60
CA ALA A 237 -13.90 -15.03 -2.98
C ALA A 237 -14.89 -13.93 -3.47
N GLY A 238 -14.62 -12.66 -3.19
CA GLY A 238 -15.50 -11.53 -3.53
C GLY A 238 -16.46 -11.10 -2.42
N ARG A 239 -17.35 -10.15 -2.71
CA ARG A 239 -18.22 -9.47 -1.71
C ARG A 239 -19.26 -10.40 -1.08
N GLU A 240 -19.78 -11.35 -1.86
CA GLU A 240 -20.78 -12.37 -1.46
C GLU A 240 -20.37 -13.79 -1.90
N GLY A 241 -19.11 -14.01 -2.24
CA GLY A 241 -18.67 -15.31 -2.75
C GLY A 241 -18.53 -16.39 -1.68
N LYS A 242 -18.40 -17.63 -2.16
CA LYS A 242 -18.19 -18.80 -1.30
C LYS A 242 -16.92 -18.64 -0.44
N PRO A 243 -16.94 -19.13 0.81
CA PRO A 243 -15.73 -19.23 1.62
C PRO A 243 -14.66 -20.03 0.89
N LEU A 244 -13.42 -19.55 0.92
CA LEU A 244 -12.28 -20.31 0.42
C LEU A 244 -12.03 -21.53 1.32
N PRO A 245 -11.38 -22.57 0.78
CA PRO A 245 -10.98 -23.76 1.54
C PRO A 245 -9.81 -23.50 2.50
N ILE A 246 -9.59 -22.24 2.89
CA ILE A 246 -8.54 -21.79 3.81
C ILE A 246 -9.11 -20.87 4.90
N ILE A 247 -8.65 -21.05 6.13
CA ILE A 247 -8.87 -20.17 7.26
C ILE A 247 -7.51 -19.60 7.67
N LEU A 248 -7.41 -18.27 7.75
CA LEU A 248 -6.22 -17.62 8.28
C LEU A 248 -6.40 -17.39 9.77
N CYS A 249 -5.42 -17.82 10.56
CA CYS A 249 -5.43 -17.66 12.00
C CYS A 249 -4.37 -16.61 12.39
N ASP A 250 -4.81 -15.50 12.96
CA ASP A 250 -3.95 -14.41 13.43
C ASP A 250 -3.74 -14.56 14.94
N THR A 251 -2.49 -14.40 15.37
CA THR A 251 -2.07 -14.58 16.76
C THR A 251 -1.43 -13.33 17.32
N MET A 252 -1.39 -13.26 18.65
CA MET A 252 -0.56 -12.32 19.38
C MET A 252 0.92 -12.47 18.96
N GLY A 253 1.69 -11.38 19.00
CA GLY A 253 3.11 -11.48 18.75
C GLY A 253 3.83 -12.34 19.77
N LEU A 254 4.91 -12.97 19.33
CA LEU A 254 5.89 -13.57 20.23
C LEU A 254 6.62 -12.43 20.96
N GLU A 255 6.72 -12.55 22.28
CA GLU A 255 7.44 -11.63 23.16
C GLU A 255 8.41 -12.44 24.03
N ASP A 256 9.59 -11.90 24.32
CA ASP A 256 10.66 -12.61 25.03
C ASP A 256 10.37 -12.78 26.55
N SER A 257 9.37 -12.08 27.08
CA SER A 257 9.00 -12.16 28.50
C SER A 257 7.98 -13.27 28.76
N LYS A 258 8.27 -14.16 29.72
CA LYS A 258 7.34 -15.22 30.16
C LYS A 258 6.01 -14.60 30.59
N GLY A 259 4.92 -14.99 29.91
CA GLY A 259 3.56 -14.50 30.18
C GLY A 259 3.15 -13.26 29.39
N ALA A 260 4.01 -12.67 28.55
CA ALA A 260 3.68 -11.46 27.77
C ALA A 260 3.31 -11.75 26.30
N GLY A 261 3.55 -12.97 25.80
CA GLY A 261 3.37 -13.36 24.40
C GLY A 261 2.57 -14.65 24.21
N LEU A 262 2.46 -15.09 22.96
CA LEU A 262 1.90 -16.40 22.61
C LEU A 262 2.82 -17.53 23.12
N ASP A 263 2.32 -18.39 24.01
CA ASP A 263 3.08 -19.52 24.56
C ASP A 263 3.10 -20.73 23.60
N ILE A 264 4.11 -21.59 23.72
CA ILE A 264 4.28 -22.80 22.90
C ILE A 264 3.13 -23.79 23.13
N ASP A 265 2.64 -23.91 24.37
CA ASP A 265 1.50 -24.77 24.71
C ASP A 265 0.19 -24.27 24.08
N ASP A 266 0.07 -22.95 23.89
CA ASP A 266 -1.07 -22.35 23.18
C ASP A 266 -0.97 -22.66 21.68
N ILE A 267 0.22 -22.63 21.07
CA ILE A 267 0.43 -23.04 19.67
C ILE A 267 -0.01 -24.50 19.45
N SER A 268 0.36 -25.40 20.36
CA SER A 268 -0.05 -26.81 20.32
C SER A 268 -1.58 -26.97 20.39
N SER A 269 -2.23 -26.16 21.22
CA SER A 269 -3.69 -26.13 21.38
C SER A 269 -4.41 -25.52 20.17
N ILE A 270 -3.81 -24.50 19.53
CA ILE A 270 -4.31 -23.89 18.28
C ILE A 270 -4.26 -24.93 17.14
N LEU A 271 -3.13 -25.64 17.00
CA LEU A 271 -2.93 -26.63 15.94
C LEU A 271 -3.88 -27.83 16.08
N LYS A 272 -4.19 -28.24 17.31
CA LYS A 272 -5.20 -29.28 17.60
C LYS A 272 -6.65 -28.79 17.42
N GLY A 273 -6.85 -27.49 17.24
CA GLY A 273 -8.16 -26.89 17.00
C GLY A 273 -9.02 -26.71 18.25
N HIS A 274 -8.42 -26.80 19.44
CA HIS A 274 -9.13 -26.72 20.73
C HIS A 274 -9.41 -25.29 21.20
N LEU A 275 -9.02 -24.27 20.43
CA LEU A 275 -9.20 -22.87 20.81
C LEU A 275 -10.34 -22.20 20.00
N PRO A 276 -11.36 -21.64 20.68
CA PRO A 276 -12.44 -20.93 20.01
C PRO A 276 -11.99 -19.57 19.47
N ASP A 277 -12.76 -19.03 18.52
CA ASP A 277 -12.54 -17.67 18.02
C ASP A 277 -12.68 -16.64 19.15
N CYS A 278 -11.90 -15.57 19.10
CA CYS A 278 -11.80 -14.54 20.14
C CYS A 278 -11.23 -15.02 21.49
N TYR A 279 -10.52 -16.16 21.53
CA TYR A 279 -9.85 -16.61 22.75
C TYR A 279 -8.83 -15.55 23.20
N GLN A 280 -9.09 -14.96 24.37
CA GLN A 280 -8.14 -14.13 25.09
C GLN A 280 -7.08 -15.05 25.69
N VAL A 281 -5.84 -14.92 25.22
CA VAL A 281 -4.69 -15.55 25.86
C VAL A 281 -4.52 -14.83 27.21
N GLN A 282 -5.08 -15.39 28.28
CA GLN A 282 -5.08 -14.74 29.60
C GLN A 282 -3.66 -14.63 30.12
N GLN A 283 -3.32 -13.43 30.61
CA GLN A 283 -1.96 -13.03 30.95
C GLN A 283 -1.48 -13.52 32.33
N PHE A 284 -2.28 -14.30 33.07
CA PHE A 284 -1.87 -14.83 34.38
C PHE A 284 -2.48 -16.22 34.65
N ASN A 285 -1.63 -17.11 35.19
CA ASN A 285 -1.88 -18.44 35.74
C ASN A 285 -1.80 -19.66 34.80
N ALA A 286 -0.61 -20.29 34.82
CA ALA A 286 -0.32 -21.60 34.25
C ALA A 286 -0.99 -22.79 34.99
N LEU A 287 -2.02 -22.59 35.83
CA LEU A 287 -2.51 -23.64 36.75
C LEU A 287 -4.02 -23.95 36.70
N SER A 288 -4.81 -23.37 35.80
CA SER A 288 -6.24 -23.73 35.65
C SER A 288 -6.64 -24.19 34.25
N ARG A 289 -5.70 -24.68 33.44
CA ARG A 289 -5.90 -24.97 32.00
C ARG A 289 -6.62 -26.29 31.66
N ILE A 290 -7.09 -27.08 32.62
CA ILE A 290 -7.92 -28.26 32.36
C ILE A 290 -9.03 -28.29 33.39
N LEU A 291 -10.19 -27.74 33.04
CA LEU A 291 -11.53 -28.07 33.55
C LEU A 291 -12.44 -26.90 33.17
N ASN A 292 -12.97 -26.96 31.96
CA ASN A 292 -14.35 -26.62 31.62
C ASN A 292 -14.51 -26.98 30.14
N VAL A 293 -14.78 -28.27 29.96
CA VAL A 293 -15.37 -28.86 28.75
C VAL A 293 -16.74 -28.24 28.52
#